data_AF-A0A0F9QYY4-F1
#
_entry.id   AF-A0A0F9QYY4-F1
#
_cell.length_a   1.000
_cell.length_b   1.000
_cell.length_c   1.000
_cell.angle_alpha   90.00
_cell.angle_beta   90.00
_cell.angle_gamma   90.00
#
_symmetry.space_group_name_H-M   'P 1'
#
loop_
_entity.id
_entity.type
_entity.pdbx_description
1 polymer ?
#
loop_
_entity_poly.entity_id
_entity_poly.type
_entity_poly.pdbx_seq_one_letter_code
_entity_poly.pdbx_strand_id
1 'polypeptide(L)'
;MATENKSEFTIISATNTTVEDTTGNYDVVDNPGGWGAPNDEFTDYAHYLTAYKKNVNNVADERLVYADPDPITSLVWVIPRATDGWYYVKHYHIIIWTSGISFVAGEACYYNGGIYLALADNTNSQPDVSPADWTIKPAAEDVDSATNTLTSEADIVFGYNADLYYGNQIGDNAVEGRNGVCTDQEEEDKLREIEFHINALYSACQKQKFTDAEWSSLKLIELCAK
;
A
#
# COMPACT_ATOMS: atom_id res chain seq x y z
N MET A 1 -1.64 16.01 -30.80
CA MET A 1 -1.39 15.02 -29.73
C MET A 1 -2.51 15.19 -28.73
N ALA A 2 -3.43 14.24 -28.67
CA ALA A 2 -4.46 14.21 -27.63
C ALA A 2 -3.80 13.65 -26.37
N THR A 3 -3.75 14.44 -25.30
CA THR A 3 -3.31 13.99 -23.99
C THR A 3 -4.41 13.07 -23.46
N GLU A 4 -4.20 11.76 -23.59
CA GLU A 4 -5.09 10.75 -23.02
C GLU A 4 -4.89 10.79 -21.50
N ASN A 5 -5.78 11.52 -20.80
CA ASN A 5 -5.81 11.54 -19.34
C ASN A 5 -6.31 10.17 -18.86
N LYS A 6 -5.40 9.19 -18.76
CA LYS A 6 -5.69 7.94 -18.06
C LYS A 6 -5.77 8.26 -16.57
N SER A 7 -6.99 8.40 -16.06
CA SER A 7 -7.25 8.41 -14.63
C SER A 7 -7.10 6.98 -14.14
N GLU A 8 -5.93 6.66 -13.60
CA GLU A 8 -5.69 5.40 -12.90
C GLU A 8 -6.24 5.52 -11.47
N PHE A 9 -7.04 4.54 -11.04
CA PHE A 9 -7.65 4.53 -9.71
C PHE A 9 -7.07 3.38 -8.90
N THR A 10 -7.00 3.56 -7.58
CA THR A 10 -6.66 2.49 -6.65
C THR A 10 -7.88 2.20 -5.81
N ILE A 11 -8.33 0.94 -5.86
CA ILE A 11 -9.44 0.45 -5.07
C ILE A 11 -8.87 -0.19 -3.82
N ILE A 12 -9.22 0.38 -2.67
CA ILE A 12 -8.98 -0.24 -1.38
C ILE A 12 -10.35 -0.64 -0.87
N SER A 13 -10.53 -1.91 -0.53
CA SER A 13 -11.79 -2.41 0.03
C SER A 13 -11.59 -2.87 1.46
N ALA A 14 -12.65 -2.82 2.25
CA ALA A 14 -12.61 -3.22 3.66
C ALA A 14 -12.30 -4.72 3.86
N THR A 15 -12.42 -5.53 2.82
CA THR A 15 -12.17 -6.98 2.81
C THR A 15 -10.93 -7.41 2.02
N ASN A 16 -10.41 -6.62 1.07
CA ASN A 16 -9.29 -6.96 0.17
C ASN A 16 -8.62 -5.72 -0.48
N THR A 17 -7.33 -5.80 -0.77
CA THR A 17 -6.66 -4.88 -1.71
C THR A 17 -6.73 -5.49 -3.11
N THR A 18 -7.51 -4.91 -4.03
CA THR A 18 -7.56 -5.31 -5.44
C THR A 18 -6.84 -4.31 -6.32
N VAL A 19 -5.82 -4.78 -7.05
CA VAL A 19 -5.17 -4.03 -8.12
C VAL A 19 -5.87 -4.42 -9.42
N GLU A 20 -6.61 -3.50 -10.03
CA GLU A 20 -7.10 -3.69 -11.39
C GLU A 20 -5.93 -3.44 -12.37
N ASP A 21 -5.44 -4.52 -12.98
CA ASP A 21 -4.61 -4.47 -14.18
C ASP A 21 -5.48 -4.83 -15.40
N THR A 22 -5.14 -4.22 -16.53
CA THR A 22 -5.64 -4.49 -17.89
C THR A 22 -5.63 -5.95 -18.35
N THR A 23 -5.10 -6.89 -17.55
CA THR A 23 -5.13 -8.34 -17.79
C THR A 23 -6.42 -9.05 -17.36
N GLY A 24 -7.35 -8.35 -16.68
CA GLY A 24 -8.73 -8.79 -16.45
C GLY A 24 -9.09 -9.05 -14.98
N ASN A 25 -10.39 -8.96 -14.69
CA ASN A 25 -10.96 -9.07 -13.35
C ASN A 25 -10.67 -10.44 -12.73
N TYR A 26 -10.01 -10.45 -11.56
CA TYR A 26 -9.95 -11.62 -10.70
C TYR A 26 -11.25 -11.70 -9.89
N ASP A 27 -12.06 -12.72 -10.18
CA ASP A 27 -13.34 -12.97 -9.50
C ASP A 27 -13.10 -13.80 -8.22
N VAL A 28 -13.29 -13.17 -7.06
CA VAL A 28 -13.10 -13.78 -5.73
C VAL A 28 -14.25 -14.72 -5.35
N VAL A 29 -15.31 -14.80 -6.15
CA VAL A 29 -16.46 -15.67 -5.88
C VAL A 29 -16.06 -17.15 -5.88
N ASP A 30 -15.04 -17.52 -6.67
CA ASP A 30 -14.46 -18.86 -6.65
C ASP A 30 -13.21 -18.89 -5.75
N ASN A 31 -13.41 -18.90 -4.43
CA ASN A 31 -12.37 -19.19 -3.43
C ASN A 31 -12.38 -20.70 -3.07
N PRO A 32 -11.69 -21.59 -3.83
CA PRO A 32 -11.68 -23.03 -3.57
C PRO A 32 -10.93 -23.43 -2.29
N GLY A 33 -10.30 -22.49 -1.57
CA GLY A 33 -9.44 -22.73 -0.41
C GLY A 33 -10.11 -22.74 0.96
N GLY A 34 -11.37 -22.27 1.08
CA GLY A 34 -12.15 -22.37 2.31
C GLY A 34 -11.66 -21.57 3.52
N TRP A 35 -10.80 -20.56 3.34
CA TRP A 35 -10.43 -19.62 4.40
C TRP A 35 -11.27 -18.35 4.29
N GLY A 36 -12.18 -18.16 5.26
CA GLY A 36 -12.99 -16.96 5.44
C GLY A 36 -14.14 -16.84 4.44
N ALA A 37 -15.38 -17.09 4.88
CA ALA A 37 -16.52 -16.48 4.20
C ALA A 37 -16.38 -14.95 4.36
N PRO A 38 -16.82 -14.13 3.38
CA PRO A 38 -16.98 -12.69 3.59
C PRO A 38 -17.74 -12.49 4.90
N ASN A 39 -17.19 -11.68 5.81
CA ASN A 39 -17.88 -11.41 7.06
C ASN A 39 -19.19 -10.70 6.68
N ASP A 40 -20.32 -11.34 6.96
CA ASP A 40 -21.63 -10.77 6.68
C ASP A 40 -21.77 -9.50 7.53
N GLU A 41 -21.66 -8.37 6.85
CA GLU A 41 -21.87 -7.01 7.34
C GLU A 41 -20.83 -6.51 8.37
N PHE A 42 -20.08 -5.46 7.98
CA PHE A 42 -19.20 -4.71 8.89
C PHE A 42 -20.00 -3.87 9.90
N THR A 43 -21.07 -4.41 10.51
CA THR A 43 -21.97 -3.64 11.39
C THR A 43 -21.34 -3.18 12.70
N ASP A 44 -20.20 -3.76 13.06
CA ASP A 44 -19.53 -3.49 14.33
C ASP A 44 -18.49 -2.37 14.22
N TYR A 45 -18.10 -1.98 13.00
CA TYR A 45 -17.04 -1.01 12.76
C TYR A 45 -17.43 0.05 11.75
N ALA A 46 -17.05 1.29 12.05
CA ALA A 46 -16.98 2.37 11.09
C ALA A 46 -15.58 2.39 10.48
N HIS A 47 -15.52 2.50 9.16
CA HIS A 47 -14.32 2.45 8.35
C HIS A 47 -13.93 3.85 7.88
N TYR A 48 -12.70 4.24 8.17
CA TYR A 48 -12.12 5.49 7.70
C TYR A 48 -10.82 5.24 7.00
N LEU A 49 -10.46 6.11 6.06
CA LEU A 49 -9.23 5.99 5.33
C LEU A 49 -8.45 7.31 5.41
N THR A 50 -7.14 7.23 5.40
CA THR A 50 -6.29 8.40 5.15
C THR A 50 -5.30 8.01 4.08
N ALA A 51 -5.11 8.90 3.11
CA ALA A 51 -4.28 8.65 1.96
C ALA A 51 -3.32 9.82 1.77
N TYR A 52 -2.06 9.50 1.56
CA TYR A 52 -0.97 10.45 1.43
C TYR A 52 -0.14 10.11 0.20
N LYS A 53 0.25 11.12 -0.56
CA LYS A 53 1.37 11.02 -1.49
C LYS A 53 2.64 11.28 -0.70
N LYS A 54 3.48 10.26 -0.59
CA LYS A 54 4.80 10.36 0.04
C LYS A 54 5.72 11.19 -0.83
N ASN A 55 6.31 12.21 -0.24
CA ASN A 55 7.27 13.06 -0.93
C ASN A 55 8.70 12.72 -0.47
N VAL A 56 9.64 12.80 -1.40
CA VAL A 56 11.07 12.56 -1.13
C VAL A 56 11.81 13.90 -0.95
N ASN A 57 13.06 13.86 -0.49
CA ASN A 57 13.95 15.03 -0.41
C ASN A 57 13.48 16.13 0.56
N ASN A 58 13.02 15.74 1.75
CA ASN A 58 12.55 16.66 2.82
C ASN A 58 11.32 17.51 2.43
N VAL A 59 10.60 17.12 1.39
CA VAL A 59 9.28 17.68 1.10
C VAL A 59 8.26 16.94 1.96
N ALA A 60 7.35 17.68 2.61
CA ALA A 60 6.32 17.09 3.44
C ALA A 60 5.33 16.26 2.60
N ASP A 61 4.80 15.18 3.17
CA ASP A 61 3.78 14.37 2.53
C ASP A 61 2.52 15.20 2.21
N GLU A 62 1.90 14.91 1.08
CA GLU A 62 0.68 15.59 0.64
C GLU A 62 -0.54 14.72 0.93
N ARG A 63 -1.49 15.22 1.72
CA ARG A 63 -2.75 14.53 1.98
C ARG A 63 -3.62 14.54 0.73
N LEU A 64 -4.08 13.38 0.31
CA LEU A 64 -5.01 13.24 -0.80
C LEU A 64 -6.44 13.51 -0.36
N VAL A 65 -7.15 14.28 -1.17
CA VAL A 65 -8.58 14.53 -1.00
C VAL A 65 -9.34 13.60 -1.92
N TYR A 66 -10.26 12.83 -1.36
CA TYR A 66 -11.11 11.90 -2.08
C TYR A 66 -12.53 11.98 -1.51
N ALA A 67 -13.51 11.45 -2.24
CA ALA A 67 -14.87 11.42 -1.74
C ALA A 67 -14.93 10.47 -0.53
N ASP A 68 -15.21 11.02 0.64
CA ASP A 68 -15.35 10.23 1.86
C ASP A 68 -16.68 9.47 1.77
N PRO A 69 -16.66 8.15 1.60
CA PRO A 69 -17.88 7.39 1.47
C PRO A 69 -18.48 7.14 2.86
N ASP A 70 -19.72 6.64 2.91
CA ASP A 70 -20.37 6.36 4.20
C ASP A 70 -19.53 5.36 5.02
N PRO A 71 -19.09 5.71 6.24
CA PRO A 71 -18.15 4.90 7.00
C PRO A 71 -18.75 3.58 7.50
N ILE A 72 -20.07 3.42 7.50
CA ILE A 72 -20.74 2.19 7.95
C ILE A 72 -21.04 1.27 6.75
N THR A 73 -21.47 1.85 5.63
CA THR A 73 -22.02 1.06 4.52
C THR A 73 -21.11 0.96 3.31
N SER A 74 -20.08 1.80 3.22
CA SER A 74 -19.15 1.73 2.09
C SER A 74 -18.20 0.57 2.22
N LEU A 75 -18.03 -0.13 1.10
CA LEU A 75 -17.05 -1.22 0.95
C LEU A 75 -15.90 -0.84 0.02
N VAL A 76 -15.99 0.30 -0.66
CA VAL A 76 -15.07 0.69 -1.75
C VAL A 76 -14.68 2.14 -1.58
N TRP A 77 -13.36 2.38 -1.51
CA TRP A 77 -12.77 3.72 -1.53
C TRP A 77 -12.06 3.94 -2.85
N VAL A 78 -12.36 5.06 -3.52
CA VAL A 78 -11.73 5.46 -4.77
C VAL A 78 -10.89 6.70 -4.50
N ILE A 79 -9.57 6.54 -4.55
CA ILE A 79 -8.62 7.62 -4.31
C ILE A 79 -8.12 8.11 -5.68
N PRO A 80 -8.54 9.32 -6.13
CA PRO A 80 -8.07 9.87 -7.39
C PRO A 80 -6.60 10.28 -7.27
N ARG A 81 -5.88 10.15 -8.37
CA ARG A 81 -4.49 10.59 -8.49
C ARG A 81 -4.30 11.44 -9.73
N ALA A 82 -3.38 12.40 -9.63
CA ALA A 82 -3.01 13.29 -10.74
C ALA A 82 -1.55 13.14 -11.19
N THR A 83 -0.74 12.43 -10.41
CA THR A 83 0.72 12.30 -10.62
C THR A 83 1.19 10.92 -10.19
N ASP A 84 2.39 10.55 -10.60
CA ASP A 84 3.06 9.34 -10.13
C ASP A 84 3.78 9.58 -8.79
N GLY A 85 4.14 8.48 -8.12
CA GLY A 85 4.87 8.54 -6.88
C GLY A 85 4.57 7.41 -5.91
N TRP A 86 5.04 7.60 -4.69
CA TRP A 86 4.82 6.68 -3.58
C TRP A 86 3.58 7.13 -2.81
N TYR A 87 2.73 6.18 -2.47
CA TYR A 87 1.47 6.44 -1.81
C TYR A 87 1.38 5.61 -0.55
N TYR A 88 0.85 6.22 0.48
CA TYR A 88 0.62 5.58 1.76
C TYR A 88 -0.84 5.71 2.10
N VAL A 89 -1.45 4.57 2.40
CA VAL A 89 -2.84 4.53 2.85
C VAL A 89 -2.90 3.83 4.19
N LYS A 90 -3.60 4.47 5.12
CA LYS A 90 -3.96 3.87 6.41
C LYS A 90 -5.48 3.76 6.47
N HIS A 91 -5.95 2.56 6.79
CA HIS A 91 -7.34 2.21 6.96
C HIS A 91 -7.61 1.95 8.44
N TYR A 92 -8.62 2.62 8.98
CA TYR A 92 -9.02 2.60 10.38
C TYR A 92 -10.33 1.85 10.51
N HIS A 93 -10.39 0.94 11.47
CA HIS A 93 -11.59 0.27 11.90
C HIS A 93 -11.91 0.75 13.32
N ILE A 94 -12.96 1.56 13.44
CA ILE A 94 -13.37 2.19 14.69
C ILE A 94 -14.67 1.54 15.13
N ILE A 95 -14.70 1.00 16.35
CA ILE A 95 -15.89 0.32 16.88
C ILE A 95 -17.10 1.25 16.88
N ILE A 96 -18.25 0.77 16.39
CA ILE A 96 -19.52 1.49 16.46
C ILE A 96 -20.05 1.41 17.91
N TRP A 97 -20.33 2.57 18.50
CA TRP A 97 -20.81 2.64 19.87
C TRP A 97 -22.17 1.93 20.01
N THR A 98 -22.30 1.16 21.09
CA THR A 98 -23.59 0.64 21.56
C THR A 98 -23.65 0.72 23.09
N SER A 99 -24.85 0.73 23.66
CA SER A 99 -25.05 0.78 25.11
C SER A 99 -24.45 -0.43 25.86
N GLY A 100 -24.16 -1.52 25.15
CA GLY A 100 -23.62 -2.76 25.73
C GLY A 100 -22.09 -2.83 25.76
N ILE A 101 -21.38 -1.93 25.09
CA ILE A 101 -19.92 -1.93 25.04
C ILE A 101 -19.37 -1.02 26.16
N SER A 102 -18.37 -1.51 26.87
CA SER A 102 -17.59 -0.71 27.83
C SER A 102 -16.34 -0.19 27.15
N PHE A 103 -15.99 1.06 27.45
CA PHE A 103 -14.79 1.72 26.95
C PHE A 103 -13.90 2.12 28.12
N VAL A 104 -12.59 1.96 27.97
CA VAL A 104 -11.60 2.53 28.91
C VAL A 104 -11.09 3.88 28.41
N ALA A 105 -10.56 4.69 29.32
CA ALA A 105 -9.98 5.99 28.97
C ALA A 105 -8.93 5.85 27.85
N GLY A 106 -9.07 6.63 26.77
CA GLY A 106 -8.20 6.60 25.60
C GLY A 106 -8.69 5.69 24.47
N GLU A 107 -9.78 4.95 24.62
CA GLU A 107 -10.41 4.20 23.53
C GLU A 107 -11.30 5.07 22.64
N ALA A 108 -11.45 4.68 21.39
CA ALA A 108 -12.25 5.38 20.39
C ALA A 108 -13.52 4.61 20.02
N CYS A 109 -14.56 5.35 19.64
CA CYS A 109 -15.76 4.80 19.01
C CYS A 109 -16.32 5.75 17.95
N TYR A 110 -17.15 5.20 17.08
CA TYR A 110 -17.97 5.97 16.14
C TYR A 110 -19.41 6.05 16.63
N TYR A 111 -19.98 7.25 16.57
CA TYR A 111 -21.38 7.50 16.89
C TYR A 111 -21.95 8.67 16.08
N ASN A 112 -23.10 8.47 15.43
CA ASN A 112 -23.87 9.52 14.76
C ASN A 112 -23.04 10.45 13.85
N GLY A 113 -22.17 9.88 13.00
CA GLY A 113 -21.33 10.66 12.07
C GLY A 113 -20.05 11.24 12.66
N GLY A 114 -19.77 11.01 13.95
CA GLY A 114 -18.58 11.51 14.63
C GLY A 114 -17.71 10.41 15.22
N ILE A 115 -16.43 10.71 15.38
CA ILE A 115 -15.46 9.89 16.10
C ILE A 115 -15.31 10.48 17.50
N TYR A 116 -15.36 9.63 18.53
CA TYR A 116 -15.26 10.03 19.93
C TYR A 116 -14.16 9.27 20.61
N LEU A 117 -13.42 9.95 21.49
CA LEU A 117 -12.40 9.36 22.34
C LEU A 117 -12.89 9.41 23.80
N ALA A 118 -12.82 8.28 24.49
CA ALA A 118 -13.17 8.17 25.90
C ALA A 118 -12.16 8.95 26.76
N LEU A 119 -12.66 9.85 27.61
CA LEU A 119 -11.89 10.61 28.60
C LEU A 119 -11.74 9.85 29.91
N ALA A 120 -12.68 8.93 30.20
CA ALA A 120 -12.73 8.09 31.39
C ALA A 120 -13.38 6.75 31.04
N ASP A 121 -13.17 5.76 31.90
CA ASP A 121 -13.83 4.47 31.81
C ASP A 121 -15.34 4.65 31.90
N ASN A 122 -16.08 4.11 30.95
CA ASN A 122 -17.52 4.28 30.89
C ASN A 122 -18.22 3.08 30.22
N THR A 123 -19.51 2.93 30.54
CA THR A 123 -20.40 1.92 29.96
C THR A 123 -21.78 2.56 29.83
N ASN A 124 -22.48 2.32 28.72
CA ASN A 124 -23.81 2.89 28.48
C ASN A 124 -23.85 4.43 28.58
N SER A 125 -22.71 5.09 28.33
CA SER A 125 -22.62 6.55 28.28
C SER A 125 -22.59 6.98 26.82
N GLN A 126 -23.65 7.66 26.37
CA GLN A 126 -23.83 8.02 24.96
C GLN A 126 -22.90 9.18 24.56
N PRO A 127 -22.14 9.08 23.45
CA PRO A 127 -21.03 9.99 23.19
C PRO A 127 -21.36 11.48 23.01
N ASP A 128 -22.47 11.82 22.35
CA ASP A 128 -22.84 13.19 22.03
C ASP A 128 -23.55 13.94 23.19
N VAL A 129 -24.01 13.23 24.21
CA VAL A 129 -24.71 13.81 25.38
C VAL A 129 -23.93 13.69 26.69
N SER A 130 -22.82 12.94 26.69
CA SER A 130 -21.96 12.72 27.86
C SER A 130 -20.55 13.31 27.68
N PRO A 131 -20.40 14.64 27.61
CA PRO A 131 -19.10 15.30 27.38
C PRO A 131 -18.09 15.14 28.53
N ALA A 132 -18.52 14.65 29.70
CA ALA A 132 -17.60 14.29 30.78
C ALA A 132 -16.85 12.99 30.50
N ASP A 133 -17.45 12.10 29.72
CA ASP A 133 -16.90 10.78 29.38
C ASP A 133 -16.26 10.76 27.99
N TRP A 134 -16.61 11.70 27.12
CA TRP A 134 -16.25 11.69 25.71
C TRP A 134 -15.76 13.03 25.19
N THR A 135 -14.81 12.99 24.26
CA THR A 135 -14.41 14.14 23.45
C THR A 135 -14.49 13.80 21.97
N ILE A 136 -15.05 14.71 21.17
CA ILE A 136 -15.15 14.54 19.72
C ILE A 136 -13.78 14.74 19.05
N LYS A 137 -13.52 13.93 18.02
CA LYS A 137 -12.31 13.97 17.21
C LYS A 137 -12.65 14.36 15.77
N PRO A 138 -11.97 15.37 15.19
CA PRO A 138 -12.31 15.86 13.86
C PRO A 138 -11.84 14.95 12.72
N ALA A 139 -10.85 14.08 12.94
CA ALA A 139 -10.36 13.13 11.94
C ALA A 139 -9.99 11.77 12.56
N ALA A 140 -9.99 10.72 11.73
CA ALA A 140 -9.61 9.36 12.13
C ALA A 140 -8.14 9.28 12.60
N GLU A 141 -7.26 10.09 12.03
CA GLU A 141 -5.86 10.19 12.46
C GLU A 141 -5.70 10.75 13.89
N ASP A 142 -6.71 11.43 14.45
CA ASP A 142 -6.68 11.89 15.84
C ASP A 142 -6.94 10.78 16.87
N VAL A 143 -7.31 9.57 16.41
CA VAL A 143 -7.48 8.37 17.24
C VAL A 143 -6.45 7.28 16.91
N ASP A 144 -5.36 7.63 16.24
CA ASP A 144 -4.26 6.70 15.92
C ASP A 144 -3.60 6.13 17.19
N SER A 145 -3.67 6.86 18.30
CA SER A 145 -3.16 6.42 19.61
C SER A 145 -4.17 5.63 20.45
N ALA A 146 -5.41 5.46 19.99
CA ALA A 146 -6.44 4.76 20.76
C ALA A 146 -6.19 3.25 20.74
N THR A 147 -6.33 2.60 21.90
CA THR A 147 -5.90 1.21 22.09
C THR A 147 -6.79 0.17 21.43
N ASN A 148 -8.02 0.55 21.07
CA ASN A 148 -9.02 -0.31 20.43
C ASN A 148 -9.27 0.04 18.95
N THR A 149 -8.53 1.00 18.39
CA THR A 149 -8.56 1.27 16.95
C THR A 149 -7.71 0.21 16.27
N LEU A 150 -8.32 -0.60 15.39
CA LEU A 150 -7.57 -1.49 14.53
C LEU A 150 -7.18 -0.72 13.27
N THR A 151 -5.90 -0.75 12.92
CA THR A 151 -5.40 -0.12 11.69
C THR A 151 -4.79 -1.15 10.77
N SER A 152 -5.06 -1.02 9.48
CA SER A 152 -4.30 -1.70 8.42
C SER A 152 -3.63 -0.64 7.55
N GLU A 153 -2.38 -0.90 7.17
CA GLU A 153 -1.55 0.03 6.41
C GLU A 153 -1.14 -0.63 5.10
N ALA A 154 -1.14 0.16 4.03
CA ALA A 154 -0.67 -0.25 2.72
C ALA A 154 0.26 0.83 2.14
N ASP A 155 1.51 0.46 1.93
CA ASP A 155 2.44 1.21 1.10
C ASP A 155 2.25 0.77 -0.35
N ILE A 156 1.86 1.72 -1.21
CA ILE A 156 1.59 1.45 -2.60
C ILE A 156 2.53 2.31 -3.44
N VAL A 157 3.54 1.64 -3.99
CA VAL A 157 4.48 2.28 -4.91
C VAL A 157 3.92 2.15 -6.31
N PHE A 158 3.47 3.29 -6.84
CA PHE A 158 3.19 3.41 -8.26
C PHE A 158 4.41 4.03 -8.88
N GLY A 159 5.38 3.16 -9.17
CA GLY A 159 6.44 3.55 -10.06
C GLY A 159 5.80 3.99 -11.37
N TYR A 160 6.25 5.11 -11.91
CA TYR A 160 6.32 5.23 -13.35
C TYR A 160 6.87 3.90 -13.86
N ASN A 161 6.35 3.41 -14.98
CA ASN A 161 7.16 2.62 -15.89
C ASN A 161 8.43 3.46 -16.12
N ALA A 162 9.42 3.39 -15.26
CA ALA A 162 10.75 3.99 -15.38
C ALA A 162 11.67 2.80 -15.16
N ASP A 163 11.53 2.06 -14.08
CA ASP A 163 12.17 0.74 -14.02
C ASP A 163 11.51 -0.24 -15.00
N LEU A 164 10.19 -0.19 -15.17
CA LEU A 164 9.51 -0.97 -16.23
C LEU A 164 9.70 -0.36 -17.63
N TYR A 165 9.76 0.98 -17.79
CA TYR A 165 9.97 1.59 -19.13
C TYR A 165 11.41 1.57 -19.56
N TYR A 166 12.37 1.87 -18.68
CA TYR A 166 13.79 1.67 -18.93
C TYR A 166 14.09 0.18 -19.01
N GLY A 167 13.47 -0.67 -18.19
CA GLY A 167 13.55 -2.13 -18.36
C GLY A 167 13.03 -2.61 -19.72
N ASN A 168 11.85 -2.15 -20.13
CA ASN A 168 11.26 -2.48 -21.44
C ASN A 168 12.00 -1.81 -22.59
N GLN A 169 12.47 -0.57 -22.45
CA GLN A 169 13.34 0.10 -23.43
C GLN A 169 14.67 -0.64 -23.55
N ILE A 170 15.29 -1.06 -22.45
CA ILE A 170 16.50 -1.88 -22.47
C ILE A 170 16.21 -3.21 -23.16
N GLY A 171 15.08 -3.85 -22.88
CA GLY A 171 14.62 -5.08 -23.53
C GLY A 171 14.37 -4.92 -25.03
N ASP A 172 13.60 -3.92 -25.43
CA ASP A 172 13.26 -3.60 -26.83
C ASP A 172 14.53 -3.19 -27.61
N ASN A 173 15.39 -2.39 -27.00
CA ASN A 173 16.70 -2.03 -27.57
C ASN A 173 17.60 -3.26 -27.71
N ALA A 174 17.57 -4.22 -26.78
CA ALA A 174 18.31 -5.47 -26.90
C ALA A 174 17.76 -6.38 -28.02
N VAL A 175 16.44 -6.50 -28.14
CA VAL A 175 15.77 -7.28 -29.21
C VAL A 175 16.02 -6.68 -30.60
N GLU A 176 16.07 -5.36 -30.70
CA GLU A 176 16.35 -4.64 -31.95
C GLU A 176 17.85 -4.51 -32.26
N GLY A 177 18.74 -5.06 -31.43
CA GLY A 177 20.19 -4.94 -31.59
C GLY A 177 20.72 -3.50 -31.42
N ARG A 178 19.92 -2.63 -30.81
CA ARG A 178 20.25 -1.24 -30.46
C ARG A 178 20.67 -1.14 -28.99
N ASN A 179 21.57 -2.00 -28.52
CA ASN A 179 22.26 -1.81 -27.23
C ASN A 179 23.06 -0.49 -27.30
N GLY A 180 22.37 0.62 -27.02
CA GLY A 180 22.75 1.96 -27.44
C GLY A 180 22.95 2.92 -26.28
N VAL A 181 23.56 2.45 -25.19
CA VAL A 181 24.27 3.34 -24.26
C VAL A 181 25.76 2.98 -24.18
N CYS A 182 26.13 1.76 -24.53
CA CYS A 182 27.52 1.36 -24.68
C CYS A 182 27.86 1.27 -26.17
N THR A 183 28.27 2.38 -26.78
CA THR A 183 28.95 2.33 -28.10
C THR A 183 30.31 1.63 -28.01
N ASP A 184 30.75 1.34 -26.78
CA ASP A 184 31.98 0.63 -26.47
C ASP A 184 31.68 -0.86 -26.25
N GLN A 185 32.22 -1.71 -27.12
CA GLN A 185 32.15 -3.16 -27.01
C GLN A 185 32.67 -3.65 -25.64
N GLU A 186 33.63 -2.93 -25.05
CA GLU A 186 34.18 -3.28 -23.74
C GLU A 186 33.14 -3.15 -22.62
N GLU A 187 32.28 -2.13 -22.69
CA GLU A 187 31.21 -1.95 -21.70
C GLU A 187 30.07 -2.94 -21.89
N GLU A 188 29.72 -3.30 -23.12
CA GLU A 188 28.73 -4.35 -23.40
C GLU A 188 29.22 -5.71 -22.88
N ASP A 189 30.50 -6.05 -23.11
CA ASP A 189 31.10 -7.29 -22.62
C ASP A 189 31.13 -7.33 -21.09
N LYS A 190 31.43 -6.19 -20.43
CA LYS A 190 31.35 -6.07 -18.96
C LYS A 190 29.92 -6.27 -18.44
N LEU A 191 28.92 -5.68 -19.08
CA LEU A 191 27.52 -5.85 -18.67
C LEU A 191 27.06 -7.31 -18.80
N ARG A 192 27.45 -8.00 -19.87
CA ARG A 192 27.19 -9.43 -20.04
C ARG A 192 27.88 -10.28 -18.98
N GLU A 193 29.11 -9.94 -18.60
CA GLU A 193 29.85 -10.63 -17.53
C GLU A 193 29.14 -10.43 -16.16
N ILE A 194 28.68 -9.22 -15.87
CA ILE A 194 27.89 -8.91 -14.66
C ILE A 194 26.60 -9.74 -14.63
N GLU A 195 25.83 -9.74 -15.72
CA GLU A 195 24.58 -10.51 -15.83
C GLU A 195 24.81 -12.01 -15.60
N PHE A 196 25.86 -12.57 -16.21
CA PHE A 196 26.24 -13.98 -16.01
C PHE A 196 26.47 -14.30 -14.54
N HIS A 197 27.22 -13.48 -13.81
CA HIS A 197 27.53 -13.74 -12.41
C HIS A 197 26.35 -13.53 -11.46
N ILE A 198 25.42 -12.61 -11.76
CA ILE A 198 24.16 -12.48 -11.02
C ILE A 198 23.33 -13.76 -11.14
N ASN A 199 23.16 -14.27 -12.36
CA ASN A 199 22.40 -15.50 -12.61
C ASN A 199 23.07 -16.73 -11.99
N ALA A 200 24.41 -16.82 -12.07
CA ALA A 200 25.18 -17.89 -11.45
C ALA A 200 25.04 -17.87 -9.92
N LEU A 201 25.13 -16.70 -9.29
CA LEU A 201 24.91 -16.50 -7.87
C LEU A 201 23.52 -16.99 -7.44
N TYR A 202 22.47 -16.54 -8.15
CA TYR A 202 21.09 -16.93 -7.84
C TYR A 202 20.89 -18.46 -7.94
N SER A 203 21.34 -19.09 -9.03
CA SER A 203 21.25 -20.54 -9.21
C SER A 203 22.07 -21.31 -8.16
N ALA A 204 23.25 -20.82 -7.77
CA ALA A 204 24.08 -21.44 -6.74
C ALA A 204 23.40 -21.38 -5.37
N CYS A 205 22.81 -20.24 -5.00
CA CYS A 205 22.04 -20.07 -3.77
C CYS A 205 20.83 -21.03 -3.72
N GLN A 206 20.06 -21.13 -4.80
CA GLN A 206 18.92 -22.06 -4.87
C GLN A 206 19.35 -23.53 -4.71
N LYS A 207 20.55 -23.90 -5.17
CA LYS A 207 21.12 -25.25 -5.06
C LYS A 207 21.95 -25.46 -3.79
N GLN A 208 21.98 -24.49 -2.89
CA GLN A 208 22.78 -24.50 -1.65
C GLN A 208 24.29 -24.73 -1.90
N LYS A 209 24.80 -24.25 -3.04
CA LYS A 209 26.22 -24.31 -3.40
C LYS A 209 26.93 -23.02 -3.02
N PHE A 210 27.13 -22.81 -1.73
CA PHE A 210 27.57 -21.50 -1.20
C PHE A 210 28.98 -21.09 -1.65
N THR A 211 29.89 -22.03 -1.90
CA THR A 211 31.21 -21.72 -2.44
C THR A 211 31.14 -21.15 -3.87
N ASP A 212 30.22 -21.66 -4.70
CA ASP A 212 30.01 -21.15 -6.07
C ASP A 212 29.34 -19.76 -6.05
N ALA A 213 28.43 -19.55 -5.08
CA ALA A 213 27.81 -18.26 -4.82
C ALA A 213 28.84 -17.21 -4.34
N GLU A 214 29.72 -17.58 -3.41
CA GLU A 214 30.80 -16.73 -2.92
C GLU A 214 31.73 -16.30 -4.07
N TRP A 215 32.14 -17.25 -4.92
CA TRP A 215 33.00 -16.95 -6.06
C TRP A 215 32.34 -15.97 -7.05
N SER A 216 31.06 -16.18 -7.38
CA SER A 216 30.31 -15.27 -8.25
C SER A 216 30.16 -13.87 -7.63
N SER A 217 29.98 -13.80 -6.30
CA SER A 217 29.89 -12.53 -5.57
C SER A 217 31.22 -11.77 -5.60
N LEU A 218 32.34 -12.45 -5.37
CA LEU A 218 33.68 -11.86 -5.44
C LEU A 218 33.98 -11.33 -6.85
N LYS A 219 33.53 -12.04 -7.88
CA LYS A 219 33.74 -11.61 -9.26
C LYS A 219 32.92 -10.36 -9.62
N LEU A 220 31.67 -10.27 -9.14
CA LEU A 220 30.87 -9.05 -9.24
C LEU A 220 31.54 -7.86 -8.54
N ILE A 221 32.11 -8.06 -7.36
CA ILE A 221 32.88 -7.02 -6.64
C ILE A 221 34.09 -6.57 -7.47
N GLU A 222 34.83 -7.51 -8.08
CA GLU A 222 35.97 -7.17 -8.95
C GLU A 222 35.55 -6.36 -10.18
N LEU A 223 34.44 -6.72 -10.82
CA LEU A 223 33.93 -6.04 -12.01
C LEU A 223 33.46 -4.61 -11.70
N CYS A 224 32.86 -4.39 -10.53
CA CYS A 224 32.43 -3.05 -10.09
C CYS A 224 33.58 -2.16 -9.59
N ALA A 225 34.76 -2.74 -9.31
CA ALA A 225 35.92 -2.01 -8.79
C ALA A 225 36.86 -1.46 -9.88
N LYS A 226 36.61 -1.79 -11.16
CA LYS A 226 37.39 -1.34 -12.32
C LYS A 226 36.66 -0.23 -13.06
#